data_AF-A0A6V8F196-F1
#
_entry.id   AF-A0A6V8F196-F1
#
_cell.length_a   1.000
_cell.length_b   1.000
_cell.length_c   1.000
_cell.angle_alpha   90.00
_cell.angle_beta   90.00
_cell.angle_gamma   90.00
#
_symmetry.space_group_name_H-M   'P 1'
#
loop_
_entity.id
_entity.type
_entity.pdbx_description
1 polymer ?
#
loop_
_entity_poly.entity_id
_entity_poly.type
_entity_poly.pdbx_seq_one_letter_code
_entity_poly.pdbx_strand_id
1 'polypeptide(L)'
;TAGGAVDGKGDWYYLNNAWGEIQTGGADYDGNWGIGAIIEGAGMAQLAIGNIKGPIGIKADVQNAGTVDANNVQWTITVTGGLLKRVNTTATGTSPSLVASTSLPISVGMFFGFGKISIVITAKAQNAIEVSASKSAFLLGPMVIGIK
;
A
#
# COMPACT_ATOMS: atom_id res chain seq x y z
N THR A 1 18.10 -7.59 32.80
CA THR A 1 19.49 -7.11 32.80
C THR A 1 19.94 -6.97 31.37
N ALA A 2 20.03 -5.75 30.85
CA ALA A 2 20.58 -5.53 29.50
C ALA A 2 22.05 -5.99 29.51
N GLY A 3 22.44 -6.79 28.51
CA GLY A 3 23.81 -7.26 28.37
C GLY A 3 24.77 -6.07 28.24
N GLY A 4 25.93 -6.14 28.89
CA GLY A 4 26.94 -5.09 28.81
C GLY A 4 27.38 -4.85 27.37
N ALA A 5 27.72 -3.60 27.05
CA ALA A 5 28.28 -3.22 25.76
C ALA A 5 29.55 -4.05 25.45
N VAL A 6 29.70 -4.46 24.19
CA VAL A 6 30.86 -5.25 23.73
C VAL A 6 31.79 -4.31 22.97
N ASP A 7 33.00 -4.14 23.48
CA ASP A 7 34.01 -3.25 22.91
C ASP A 7 34.31 -3.60 21.43
N GLY A 8 34.40 -2.57 20.59
CA GLY A 8 34.80 -2.66 19.19
C GLY A 8 33.73 -3.07 18.16
N LYS A 9 32.45 -3.11 18.53
CA LYS A 9 31.35 -3.46 17.58
C LYS A 9 30.19 -2.47 17.47
N GLY A 10 30.24 -1.34 18.19
CA GLY A 10 29.24 -0.27 18.10
C GLY A 10 29.59 0.80 17.05
N ASP A 11 28.57 1.34 16.39
CA ASP A 11 28.71 2.54 15.56
C ASP A 11 28.81 3.78 16.48
N TRP A 12 29.80 4.64 16.25
CA TRP A 12 30.08 5.82 17.08
C TRP A 12 29.61 7.10 16.40
N TYR A 13 29.09 8.04 17.20
CA TYR A 13 28.78 9.40 16.74
C TYR A 13 29.50 10.44 17.60
N TYR A 14 29.76 11.61 17.00
CA TYR A 14 30.36 12.76 17.68
C TYR A 14 29.37 13.93 17.67
N LEU A 15 28.88 14.31 18.84
CA LEU A 15 27.95 15.43 19.04
C LEU A 15 28.32 16.17 20.33
N ASN A 16 28.13 17.50 20.35
CA ASN A 16 28.37 18.34 21.53
C ASN A 16 29.76 18.14 22.17
N ASN A 17 30.79 17.99 21.33
CA ASN A 17 32.18 17.82 21.74
C ASN A 17 32.46 16.53 22.55
N ALA A 18 31.59 15.52 22.43
CA ALA A 18 31.72 14.22 23.10
C ALA A 18 31.46 13.06 22.12
N TRP A 19 32.15 11.94 22.36
CA TRP A 19 31.90 10.68 21.65
C TRP A 19 30.80 9.89 22.36
N GLY A 20 29.81 9.44 21.60
CA GLY A 20 28.76 8.53 22.07
C GLY A 20 28.71 7.27 21.21
N GLU A 21 28.38 6.13 21.84
CA GLU A 21 28.10 4.87 21.14
C GLU A 21 26.60 4.82 20.80
N ILE A 22 26.25 4.41 19.57
CA ILE A 22 24.87 4.06 19.23
C ILE A 22 24.58 2.70 19.87
N GLN A 23 23.82 2.71 20.96
CA GLN A 23 23.29 1.48 21.54
C GLN A 23 21.96 1.15 20.89
N THR A 24 21.89 0.07 20.11
CA THR A 24 20.60 -0.54 19.81
C THR A 24 20.09 -1.15 21.10
N GLY A 25 19.03 -0.58 21.67
CA GLY A 25 18.29 -1.24 22.75
C GLY A 25 18.02 -2.68 22.31
N GLY A 26 18.39 -3.65 23.15
CA GLY A 26 18.15 -5.05 22.88
C GLY A 26 16.70 -5.24 22.45
N ALA A 27 16.50 -6.01 21.37
CA ALA A 27 15.22 -6.22 20.71
C ALA A 27 14.05 -6.19 21.71
N ASP A 28 13.14 -5.24 21.55
CA ASP A 28 11.81 -5.35 22.17
C ASP A 28 11.21 -6.70 21.78
N TYR A 29 10.41 -7.30 22.67
CA TYR A 29 9.79 -8.62 22.51
C TYR A 29 8.92 -8.79 21.24
N ASP A 30 8.77 -7.75 20.42
CA ASP A 30 8.04 -7.73 19.15
C ASP A 30 8.96 -7.66 17.91
N GLY A 31 10.28 -7.82 18.08
CA GLY A 31 11.21 -8.13 16.98
C GLY A 31 11.45 -7.03 15.96
N ASN A 32 11.10 -5.77 16.26
CA ASN A 32 11.08 -4.71 15.26
C ASN A 32 12.13 -3.60 15.48
N TRP A 33 13.41 -3.93 15.70
CA TRP A 33 14.48 -2.93 15.70
C TRP A 33 15.82 -3.47 15.18
N GLY A 34 16.07 -3.22 13.88
CA GLY A 34 17.41 -3.02 13.34
C GLY A 34 17.58 -1.54 12.99
N ILE A 35 18.79 -1.00 13.10
CA ILE A 35 19.11 0.42 12.83
C ILE A 35 18.67 0.77 11.41
N GLY A 36 17.54 1.46 11.28
CA GLY A 36 16.96 1.76 9.97
C GLY A 36 15.54 2.31 9.99
N ALA A 37 15.21 3.22 10.90
CA ALA A 37 14.18 4.26 10.74
C ALA A 37 13.93 4.95 12.09
N ILE A 38 14.70 5.98 12.42
CA ILE A 38 14.18 7.01 13.33
C ILE A 38 13.30 7.89 12.45
N ILE A 39 12.02 7.53 12.31
CA ILE A 39 10.98 8.48 11.90
C ILE A 39 10.15 8.74 13.15
N GLU A 40 10.68 9.56 14.05
CA GLU A 40 9.89 10.15 15.12
C GLU A 40 9.12 11.35 14.53
N GLY A 41 7.80 11.25 14.40
CA GLY A 41 6.98 12.44 14.14
C GLY A 41 5.53 12.20 13.71
N ALA A 42 5.24 11.16 12.93
CA ALA A 42 3.87 10.74 12.61
C ALA A 42 3.97 9.32 12.08
N GLY A 43 3.31 8.35 12.72
CA GLY A 43 3.31 6.98 12.21
C GLY A 43 2.83 6.97 10.75
N MET A 44 3.43 6.11 9.93
CA MET A 44 2.97 5.93 8.56
C MET A 44 1.65 5.15 8.56
N ALA A 45 0.70 5.59 7.73
CA ALA A 45 -0.48 4.78 7.48
C ALA A 45 -0.10 3.56 6.61
N GLN A 46 -0.84 2.47 6.77
CA GLN A 46 -0.58 1.21 6.05
C GLN A 46 -1.74 0.94 5.11
N LEU A 47 -1.53 1.12 3.81
CA LEU A 47 -2.57 0.85 2.82
C LEU A 47 -2.55 -0.61 2.36
N ALA A 48 -3.71 -1.12 1.97
CA ALA A 48 -3.87 -2.40 1.30
C ALA A 48 -5.00 -2.33 0.27
N ILE A 49 -4.97 -3.18 -0.74
CA ILE A 49 -6.04 -3.30 -1.73
C ILE A 49 -6.71 -4.65 -1.56
N GLY A 50 -8.02 -4.65 -1.33
CA GLY A 50 -8.80 -5.85 -1.05
C GLY A 50 -10.13 -5.90 -1.81
N ASN A 51 -10.84 -7.01 -1.62
CA ASN A 51 -12.24 -7.19 -2.06
C ASN A 51 -12.51 -6.90 -3.56
N ILE A 52 -11.55 -7.24 -4.43
CA ILE A 52 -11.63 -7.00 -5.87
C ILE A 52 -12.70 -7.92 -6.47
N LYS A 53 -13.78 -7.33 -6.99
CA LYS A 53 -14.98 -8.06 -7.44
C LYS A 53 -15.61 -7.45 -8.69
N GLY A 54 -16.21 -8.33 -9.48
CA GLY A 54 -17.13 -8.01 -10.60
C GLY A 54 -18.54 -8.51 -10.29
N PRO A 55 -19.38 -8.89 -11.29
CA PRO A 55 -19.08 -8.95 -12.72
C PRO A 55 -19.35 -7.67 -13.50
N ILE A 56 -20.17 -6.75 -12.98
CA ILE A 56 -20.46 -5.49 -13.67
C ILE A 56 -19.46 -4.42 -13.22
N GLY A 57 -18.56 -4.04 -14.13
CA GLY A 57 -17.41 -3.20 -13.79
C GLY A 57 -16.44 -3.92 -12.85
N ILE A 58 -15.55 -3.15 -12.21
CA ILE A 58 -14.66 -3.65 -11.16
C ILE A 58 -14.83 -2.78 -9.93
N LYS A 59 -15.04 -3.43 -8.80
CA LYS A 59 -15.11 -2.81 -7.47
C LYS A 59 -13.97 -3.37 -6.63
N ALA A 60 -13.38 -2.54 -5.80
CA ALA A 60 -12.35 -2.93 -4.85
C ALA A 60 -12.41 -2.02 -3.63
N ASP A 61 -11.68 -2.38 -2.58
CA ASP A 61 -11.57 -1.56 -1.37
C ASP A 61 -10.11 -1.16 -1.19
N VAL A 62 -9.86 0.14 -1.00
CA VAL A 62 -8.59 0.64 -0.45
C VAL A 62 -8.73 0.66 1.06
N GLN A 63 -7.93 -0.13 1.76
CA GLN A 63 -8.02 -0.33 3.20
C GLN A 63 -6.85 0.36 3.87
N ASN A 64 -7.09 1.02 5.01
CA ASN A 64 -6.01 1.43 5.91
C ASN A 64 -5.90 0.38 7.02
N ALA A 65 -4.97 -0.55 6.89
CA ALA A 65 -4.70 -1.60 7.87
C ALA A 65 -3.87 -1.11 9.06
N GLY A 66 -3.39 0.14 9.03
CA GLY A 66 -2.56 0.73 10.08
C GLY A 66 -3.38 1.34 11.21
N THR A 67 -2.65 1.87 12.20
CA THR A 67 -3.20 2.59 13.36
C THR A 67 -3.21 4.11 13.17
N VAL A 68 -2.68 4.61 12.06
CA VAL A 68 -2.64 6.05 11.73
C VAL A 68 -3.48 6.33 10.48
N ASP A 69 -4.22 7.43 10.49
CA ASP A 69 -5.03 7.88 9.37
C ASP A 69 -4.18 8.21 8.14
N ALA A 70 -4.64 7.80 6.96
CA ALA A 70 -3.98 8.11 5.70
C ALA A 70 -4.50 9.43 5.14
N ASN A 71 -3.60 10.36 4.81
CA ASN A 71 -3.94 11.70 4.33
C ASN A 71 -3.80 11.82 2.81
N ASN A 72 -4.76 12.50 2.18
CA ASN A 72 -4.80 12.74 0.73
C ASN A 72 -4.60 11.44 -0.07
N VAL A 73 -5.45 10.44 0.22
CA VAL A 73 -5.40 9.14 -0.42
C VAL A 73 -5.81 9.30 -1.88
N GLN A 74 -4.96 8.86 -2.80
CA GLN A 74 -5.21 8.85 -4.23
C GLN A 74 -5.20 7.41 -4.72
N TRP A 75 -6.15 7.05 -5.56
CA TRP A 75 -6.25 5.70 -6.12
C TRP A 75 -6.49 5.73 -7.61
N THR A 76 -6.06 4.66 -8.27
CA THR A 76 -6.26 4.43 -9.71
C THR A 76 -6.66 2.98 -9.94
N ILE A 77 -7.64 2.75 -10.80
CA ILE A 77 -7.97 1.45 -11.37
C ILE A 77 -7.76 1.55 -12.88
N THR A 78 -6.83 0.77 -13.42
CA THR A 78 -6.56 0.68 -14.85
C THR A 78 -6.87 -0.73 -15.34
N VAL A 79 -7.66 -0.81 -16.40
CA VAL A 79 -8.07 -2.05 -17.05
C VAL A 79 -7.59 -2.01 -18.49
N THR A 80 -6.75 -2.97 -18.87
CA THR A 80 -6.17 -3.05 -20.22
C THR A 80 -6.33 -4.44 -20.82
N GLY A 81 -6.34 -4.53 -22.14
CA GLY A 81 -6.34 -5.80 -22.88
C GLY A 81 -7.59 -5.99 -23.72
N GLY A 82 -8.20 -7.15 -23.62
CA GLY A 82 -9.26 -7.59 -24.52
C GLY A 82 -8.72 -7.96 -25.91
N LEU A 83 -9.64 -8.39 -26.77
CA LEU A 83 -9.39 -8.79 -28.14
C LEU A 83 -8.86 -7.59 -28.91
N LEU A 84 -7.70 -7.75 -29.55
CA LEU A 84 -6.99 -6.69 -30.26
C LEU A 84 -6.66 -5.46 -29.37
N LYS A 85 -6.51 -5.65 -28.05
CA LYS A 85 -6.18 -4.57 -27.09
C LYS A 85 -7.19 -3.41 -27.07
N ARG A 86 -8.46 -3.67 -27.41
CA ARG A 86 -9.50 -2.63 -27.49
C ARG A 86 -10.04 -2.17 -26.12
N VAL A 87 -9.66 -2.81 -25.03
CA VAL A 87 -9.99 -2.38 -23.66
C VAL A 87 -8.85 -1.56 -23.11
N ASN A 88 -9.12 -0.29 -22.81
CA ASN A 88 -8.24 0.61 -22.08
C ASN A 88 -9.12 1.59 -21.30
N THR A 89 -9.41 1.27 -20.04
CA THR A 89 -10.26 2.08 -19.18
C THR A 89 -9.52 2.39 -17.89
N THR A 90 -9.55 3.65 -17.48
CA THR A 90 -8.95 4.09 -16.22
C THR A 90 -9.97 4.88 -15.42
N ALA A 91 -10.03 4.62 -14.11
CA ALA A 91 -10.76 5.41 -13.14
C ALA A 91 -9.80 5.86 -12.04
N THR A 92 -9.94 7.10 -11.60
CA THR A 92 -9.10 7.68 -10.55
C THR A 92 -9.99 8.36 -9.52
N GLY A 93 -9.52 8.47 -8.30
CA GLY A 93 -10.17 9.28 -7.29
C GLY A 93 -9.24 9.66 -6.15
N THR A 94 -9.73 10.58 -5.33
CA THR A 94 -9.01 11.11 -4.18
C THR A 94 -9.93 11.18 -2.98
N SER A 95 -9.42 10.87 -1.79
CA SER A 95 -10.08 11.08 -0.51
C SER A 95 -9.19 11.92 0.40
N PRO A 96 -9.69 13.00 1.03
CA PRO A 96 -8.89 13.83 1.93
C PRO A 96 -8.27 13.06 3.08
N SER A 97 -8.99 12.05 3.60
CA SER A 97 -8.52 11.16 4.65
C SER A 97 -9.12 9.76 4.49
N LEU A 98 -8.42 8.76 5.02
CA LEU A 98 -8.93 7.41 5.27
C LEU A 98 -8.54 6.99 6.69
N VAL A 99 -9.54 6.90 7.55
CA VAL A 99 -9.37 6.60 8.97
C VAL A 99 -8.69 5.23 9.16
N ALA A 100 -7.86 5.12 10.19
CA ALA A 100 -7.23 3.86 10.61
C ALA A 100 -8.26 2.72 10.71
N SER A 101 -7.86 1.52 10.26
CA SER A 101 -8.70 0.31 10.24
C SER A 101 -10.02 0.42 9.43
N THR A 102 -10.15 1.41 8.53
CA THR A 102 -11.32 1.57 7.66
C THR A 102 -11.02 1.31 6.19
N SER A 103 -12.07 1.25 5.38
CA SER A 103 -11.99 0.95 3.94
C SER A 103 -12.73 2.00 3.12
N LEU A 104 -12.09 2.43 2.03
CA LEU A 104 -12.66 3.28 0.99
C LEU A 104 -13.08 2.41 -0.21
N PRO A 105 -14.38 2.28 -0.50
CA PRO A 105 -14.84 1.57 -1.69
C PRO A 105 -14.50 2.37 -2.94
N ILE A 106 -13.85 1.70 -3.91
CA ILE A 106 -13.47 2.26 -5.20
C ILE A 106 -14.05 1.42 -6.33
N SER A 107 -14.32 2.05 -7.47
CA SER A 107 -14.86 1.32 -8.62
C SER A 107 -14.56 2.00 -9.94
N VAL A 108 -14.54 1.18 -10.98
CA VAL A 108 -14.67 1.60 -12.37
C VAL A 108 -16.03 1.13 -12.87
N GLY A 109 -16.72 2.02 -13.60
CA GLY A 109 -18.05 1.76 -14.13
C GLY A 109 -18.09 0.60 -15.13
N MET A 110 -19.26 0.37 -15.72
CA MET A 110 -19.42 -0.65 -16.74
C MET A 110 -18.62 -0.27 -18.00
N PHE A 111 -17.85 -1.23 -18.52
CA PHE A 111 -17.17 -1.12 -19.81
C PHE A 111 -17.44 -2.41 -20.60
N PHE A 112 -17.39 -2.29 -21.93
CA PHE A 112 -17.69 -3.39 -22.84
C PHE A 112 -16.44 -3.89 -23.54
N GLY A 113 -16.37 -5.20 -23.73
CA GLY A 113 -15.33 -5.80 -24.56
C GLY A 113 -15.40 -7.32 -24.52
N PHE A 114 -14.37 -7.94 -25.08
CA PHE A 114 -14.25 -9.39 -25.14
C PHE A 114 -12.79 -9.76 -24.98
N GLY A 115 -12.46 -10.81 -24.21
CA GLY A 115 -11.09 -11.34 -24.10
C GLY A 115 -10.43 -11.12 -22.74
N LYS A 116 -9.17 -11.58 -22.61
CA LYS A 116 -8.39 -11.47 -21.37
C LYS A 116 -8.04 -10.01 -21.08
N ILE A 117 -8.26 -9.58 -19.84
CA ILE A 117 -7.93 -8.25 -19.35
C ILE A 117 -6.96 -8.33 -18.17
N SER A 118 -6.16 -7.27 -18.01
CA SER A 118 -5.31 -7.01 -16.86
C SER A 118 -5.90 -5.84 -16.08
N ILE A 119 -6.07 -6.03 -14.78
CA ILE A 119 -6.59 -5.07 -13.82
C ILE A 119 -5.43 -4.67 -12.94
N VAL A 120 -5.10 -3.38 -12.92
CA VAL A 120 -4.07 -2.81 -12.05
C VAL A 120 -4.74 -1.76 -11.18
N ILE A 121 -4.66 -1.96 -9.87
CA ILE A 121 -5.16 -1.02 -8.88
C ILE A 121 -3.95 -0.46 -8.14
N THR A 122 -3.88 0.85 -7.98
CA THR A 122 -2.87 1.51 -7.15
C THR A 122 -3.54 2.42 -6.14
N ALA A 123 -2.94 2.53 -4.96
CA ALA A 123 -3.36 3.47 -3.94
C ALA A 123 -2.12 4.05 -3.25
N LYS A 124 -2.11 5.37 -3.06
CA LYS A 124 -1.03 6.10 -2.39
C LYS A 124 -1.63 7.16 -1.49
N ALA A 125 -0.90 7.55 -0.44
CA ALA A 125 -1.25 8.66 0.43
C ALA A 125 0.00 9.47 0.77
N GLN A 126 -0.16 10.68 1.27
CA GLN A 126 0.97 11.54 1.61
C GLN A 126 1.87 10.95 2.71
N ASN A 127 1.27 10.18 3.63
CA ASN A 127 1.92 9.54 4.76
C ASN A 127 1.85 8.00 4.70
N ALA A 128 1.76 7.41 3.51
CA ALA A 128 1.79 5.96 3.31
C ALA A 128 2.64 5.58 2.10
N ILE A 129 3.20 4.38 2.11
CA ILE A 129 3.87 3.81 0.94
C ILE A 129 2.79 3.44 -0.10
N GLU A 130 3.07 3.67 -1.38
CA GLU A 130 2.19 3.25 -2.47
C GLU A 130 2.03 1.73 -2.51
N VAL A 131 0.79 1.27 -2.67
CA VAL A 131 0.45 -0.14 -2.83
C VAL A 131 -0.18 -0.39 -4.19
N SER A 132 0.11 -1.57 -4.75
CA SER A 132 -0.44 -1.99 -6.04
C SER A 132 -0.95 -3.43 -5.97
N ALA A 133 -2.08 -3.68 -6.63
CA ALA A 133 -2.62 -5.01 -6.86
C ALA A 133 -2.83 -5.22 -8.36
N SER A 134 -2.27 -6.30 -8.88
CA SER A 134 -2.48 -6.74 -10.27
C SER A 134 -3.28 -8.03 -10.30
N LYS A 135 -4.34 -8.05 -11.10
CA LYS A 135 -5.24 -9.19 -11.28
C LYS A 135 -5.50 -9.44 -12.75
N SER A 136 -5.70 -10.70 -13.10
CA SER A 136 -6.14 -11.09 -14.45
C SER A 136 -7.60 -11.51 -14.42
N ALA A 137 -8.34 -11.19 -15.47
CA ALA A 137 -9.73 -11.62 -15.64
C ALA A 137 -10.08 -11.81 -17.12
N PHE A 138 -11.29 -12.26 -17.41
CA PHE A 138 -11.83 -12.36 -18.75
C PHE A 138 -13.09 -11.49 -18.87
N LEU A 139 -13.16 -10.69 -19.93
CA LEU A 139 -14.28 -9.79 -20.21
C LEU A 139 -15.19 -10.42 -21.28
N LEU A 140 -16.50 -10.43 -21.04
CA LEU A 140 -17.54 -10.91 -21.94
C LEU A 140 -18.71 -9.92 -21.98
N GLY A 141 -18.72 -9.06 -23.00
CA GLY A 141 -19.67 -7.95 -23.05
C GLY A 141 -19.42 -7.02 -21.85
N PRO A 142 -20.40 -6.81 -20.94
CA PRO A 142 -20.22 -6.02 -19.72
C PRO A 142 -19.69 -6.84 -18.53
N MET A 143 -19.55 -8.17 -18.67
CA MET A 143 -19.26 -9.06 -17.55
C MET A 143 -17.76 -9.33 -17.41
N VAL A 144 -17.19 -9.00 -16.26
CA VAL A 144 -15.85 -9.38 -15.81
C VAL A 144 -15.95 -10.68 -15.00
N ILE A 145 -15.29 -11.74 -15.47
CA ILE A 145 -15.33 -13.06 -14.84
C ILE A 145 -13.92 -13.59 -14.56
N GLY A 146 -13.81 -14.44 -13.53
CA GLY A 146 -12.58 -15.15 -13.21
C GLY A 146 -11.42 -14.26 -12.79
N ILE A 147 -11.68 -13.24 -11.97
CA ILE A 147 -10.63 -12.39 -11.36
C ILE A 147 -9.71 -13.28 -10.51
N LYS A 148 -8.40 -13.25 -10.79
CA LYS A 148 -7.35 -14.03 -10.12
C LYS A 148 -6.15 -13.16 -9.79
#